data_AF-A0A3S3QFP1-F1
#
_entry.id   AF-A0A3S3QFP1-F1
#
_cell.length_a   1.000
_cell.length_b   1.000
_cell.length_c   1.000
_cell.angle_alpha   90.00
_cell.angle_beta   90.00
_cell.angle_gamma   90.00
#
_symmetry.space_group_name_H-M   'P 1'
#
loop_
_entity.id
_entity.type
_entity.pdbx_description
1 polymer ?
#
loop_
_entity_poly.entity_id
_entity_poly.type
_entity_poly.pdbx_seq_one_letter_code
_entity_poly.pdbx_strand_id
1 'polypeptide(L)'
;MKTWWSAIDVANSSYEEIKQRKVISQGWHDLGPLNSLFPLINQDWKGFVTTIQIIGDTTYKGESWWNNDRNGNRTPKVMWNLLNIRSEDLIVAIEGTKVKGICEIEQDAIETYIYQPKYEYAQTVGFPVEWIDWSEDKFSFIPTAPAQSVLGIAGLIGEHNEVVTAWQQYKSKAL
;
A
#
# COMPACT_ATOMS: atom_id res chain seq x y z
N MET A 1 -13.74 -7.66 -2.49
CA MET A 1 -12.34 -8.10 -2.38
C MET A 1 -11.56 -7.83 -3.67
N LYS A 2 -10.70 -6.82 -3.66
CA LYS A 2 -9.60 -6.60 -4.61
C LYS A 2 -8.30 -7.14 -4.00
N THR A 3 -7.29 -7.33 -4.84
CA THR A 3 -5.92 -7.64 -4.39
C THR A 3 -4.98 -6.50 -4.75
N TRP A 4 -4.11 -6.17 -3.81
CA TRP A 4 -3.14 -5.09 -3.95
C TRP A 4 -1.74 -5.62 -3.69
N TRP A 5 -0.79 -5.18 -4.51
CA TRP A 5 0.61 -5.21 -4.17
C TRP A 5 0.95 -4.03 -3.28
N SER A 6 1.69 -4.27 -2.19
CA SER A 6 2.32 -3.24 -1.37
C SER A 6 3.83 -3.44 -1.37
N ALA A 7 4.51 -2.69 -2.23
CA ALA A 7 5.96 -2.62 -2.25
C ALA A 7 6.50 -1.83 -1.08
N ILE A 8 7.58 -2.38 -0.53
CA ILE A 8 8.35 -1.83 0.56
C ILE A 8 9.76 -1.60 0.04
N ASP A 9 10.15 -0.34 0.04
CA ASP A 9 11.50 0.10 -0.26
C ASP A 9 12.36 -0.09 0.99
N VAL A 10 13.31 -1.03 0.89
CA VAL A 10 14.21 -1.43 1.98
C VAL A 10 15.13 -0.32 2.46
N ALA A 11 15.28 0.76 1.69
CA ALA A 11 15.99 1.96 2.14
C ALA A 11 15.19 2.77 3.18
N ASN A 12 13.86 2.59 3.22
CA ASN A 12 12.93 3.44 3.95
C ASN A 12 12.13 2.67 5.02
N SER A 13 11.83 1.39 4.80
CA SER A 13 11.12 0.54 5.77
C SER A 13 11.38 -0.94 5.49
N SER A 14 10.79 -1.83 6.28
CA SER A 14 10.83 -3.28 6.06
C SER A 14 9.47 -3.93 6.35
N TYR A 15 9.25 -5.10 5.77
CA TYR A 15 8.11 -5.96 6.05
C TYR A 15 8.02 -6.28 7.54
N GLU A 16 9.14 -6.57 8.19
CA GLU A 16 9.15 -6.84 9.64
C GLU A 16 8.71 -5.63 10.46
N GLU A 17 9.15 -4.42 10.10
CA GLU A 17 8.69 -3.19 10.76
C GLU A 17 7.17 -2.98 10.58
N ILE A 18 6.68 -3.09 9.34
CA ILE A 18 5.26 -2.91 9.02
C ILE A 18 4.39 -3.97 9.72
N LYS A 19 4.87 -5.22 9.76
CA LYS A 19 4.24 -6.34 10.47
C LYS A 19 4.18 -6.09 11.98
N GLN A 20 5.27 -5.65 12.60
CA GLN A 20 5.29 -5.29 14.02
C GLN A 20 4.35 -4.14 14.36
N ARG A 21 4.25 -3.15 13.45
CA ARG A 21 3.32 -2.01 13.57
C ARG A 21 1.86 -2.42 13.34
N LYS A 22 1.60 -3.59 12.73
CA LYS A 22 0.26 -4.09 12.38
C LYS A 22 -0.51 -3.10 11.50
N VAL A 23 0.16 -2.53 10.49
CA VAL A 23 -0.43 -1.57 9.55
C VAL A 23 -0.15 -1.95 8.11
N ILE A 24 -0.85 -1.32 7.18
CA ILE A 24 -0.41 -1.14 5.79
C ILE A 24 0.11 0.29 5.70
N SER A 25 1.29 0.50 5.11
CA SER A 25 1.87 1.85 5.08
C SER A 25 2.66 2.14 3.80
N GLN A 26 2.71 3.42 3.42
CA GLN A 26 3.44 3.93 2.27
C GLN A 26 4.20 5.21 2.63
N GLY A 27 5.27 5.47 1.85
CA GLY A 27 6.26 6.54 2.06
C GLY A 27 5.75 7.98 1.93
N TRP A 28 6.69 8.94 1.81
CA TRP A 28 6.45 10.38 1.66
C TRP A 28 5.89 11.07 2.90
N HIS A 29 6.58 10.88 4.03
CA HIS A 29 6.22 11.49 5.31
C HIS A 29 6.06 13.02 5.22
N ASP A 30 6.93 13.72 4.50
CA ASP A 30 6.85 15.19 4.38
C ASP A 30 5.61 15.73 3.63
N LEU A 31 4.77 14.87 3.04
CA LEU A 31 3.44 15.29 2.55
C LEU A 31 2.50 15.68 3.69
N GLY A 32 2.78 15.24 4.93
CA GLY A 32 1.90 15.45 6.06
C GLY A 32 0.62 14.59 6.01
N PRO A 33 -0.35 14.88 6.90
CA PRO A 33 -1.60 14.12 6.97
C PRO A 33 -2.49 14.38 5.75
N LEU A 34 -3.13 13.32 5.26
CA LEU A 34 -3.97 13.34 4.04
C LEU A 34 -5.48 13.39 4.33
N ASN A 35 -5.89 13.53 5.60
CA ASN A 35 -7.31 13.51 6.01
C ASN A 35 -8.17 14.55 5.26
N SER A 36 -7.59 15.70 4.92
CA SER A 36 -8.27 16.75 4.15
C SER A 36 -8.65 16.33 2.73
N LEU A 37 -8.03 15.27 2.19
CA LEU A 37 -8.27 14.76 0.85
C LEU A 37 -9.34 13.66 0.80
N PHE A 38 -9.80 13.15 1.95
CA PHE A 38 -10.79 12.07 2.00
C PHE A 38 -12.08 12.37 1.22
N PRO A 39 -12.63 13.61 1.22
CA PRO A 39 -13.79 13.92 0.39
C PRO A 39 -13.58 13.74 -1.12
N LEU A 40 -12.33 13.75 -1.59
CA LEU A 40 -11.99 13.60 -3.01
C LEU A 40 -11.91 12.13 -3.44
N ILE A 41 -11.73 11.20 -2.49
CA ILE A 41 -11.58 9.78 -2.75
C ILE A 41 -12.86 9.24 -3.43
N ASN A 42 -12.68 8.52 -4.54
CA ASN A 42 -13.73 8.02 -5.45
C ASN A 42 -14.60 9.07 -6.16
N GLN A 43 -14.36 10.37 -5.95
CA GLN A 43 -15.18 11.43 -6.54
C GLN A 43 -14.38 12.30 -7.52
N ASP A 44 -13.17 12.68 -7.14
CA ASP A 44 -12.36 13.63 -7.91
C ASP A 44 -10.87 13.24 -7.90
N TRP A 45 -10.53 12.30 -8.77
CA TRP A 45 -9.14 11.92 -9.02
C TRP A 45 -8.28 13.12 -9.43
N LYS A 46 -8.81 14.03 -10.25
CA LYS A 46 -8.04 15.16 -10.77
C LYS A 46 -7.72 16.17 -9.67
N GLY A 47 -8.70 16.49 -8.82
CA GLY A 47 -8.51 17.33 -7.64
C GLY A 47 -7.53 16.71 -6.65
N PHE A 48 -7.62 15.40 -6.41
CA PHE A 48 -6.67 14.69 -5.55
C PHE A 48 -5.24 14.78 -6.07
N VAL A 49 -5.02 14.46 -7.36
CA VAL A 49 -3.71 14.56 -8.00
C VAL A 49 -3.15 15.98 -7.91
N THR A 50 -3.97 16.97 -8.27
CA THR A 50 -3.56 18.38 -8.24
C THR A 50 -3.13 18.79 -6.83
N THR A 51 -3.86 18.34 -5.80
CA THR A 51 -3.56 18.73 -4.41
C THR A 51 -2.27 18.09 -3.91
N ILE A 52 -2.06 16.79 -4.16
CA ILE A 52 -0.79 16.12 -3.83
C ILE A 52 0.38 16.76 -4.59
N GLN A 53 0.20 17.12 -5.85
CA GLN A 53 1.24 17.79 -6.64
C GLN A 53 1.60 19.16 -6.06
N ILE A 54 0.61 19.97 -5.65
CA ILE A 54 0.85 21.27 -5.02
C ILE A 54 1.61 21.12 -3.70
N ILE A 55 1.22 20.15 -2.87
CA ILE A 55 1.91 19.85 -1.61
C ILE A 55 3.36 19.46 -1.91
N GLY A 56 3.58 18.46 -2.76
CA GLY A 56 4.93 17.99 -3.05
C GLY A 56 5.80 18.99 -3.80
N ASP A 57 5.24 19.84 -4.68
CA ASP A 57 6.00 20.94 -5.33
C ASP A 57 6.53 21.96 -4.30
N THR A 58 5.82 22.11 -3.18
CA THR A 58 6.22 22.97 -2.07
C THR A 58 7.23 22.28 -1.17
N THR A 59 6.95 21.02 -0.80
CA THR A 59 7.74 20.22 0.13
C THR A 59 9.09 19.80 -0.46
N TYR A 60 9.11 19.30 -1.69
CA TYR A 60 10.26 18.70 -2.35
C TYR A 60 10.86 19.63 -3.41
N LYS A 61 10.78 20.94 -3.19
CA LYS A 61 11.23 21.94 -4.15
C LYS A 61 12.73 21.78 -4.44
N GLY A 62 13.06 21.52 -5.70
CA GLY A 62 14.44 21.34 -6.16
C GLY A 62 14.93 19.89 -6.18
N GLU A 63 14.13 18.96 -5.64
CA GLU A 63 14.44 17.54 -5.68
C GLU A 63 14.20 16.96 -7.08
N SER A 64 15.25 16.41 -7.70
CA SER A 64 15.16 15.87 -9.07
C SER A 64 14.22 14.66 -9.16
N TRP A 65 14.14 13.85 -8.10
CA TRP A 65 13.25 12.70 -8.05
C TRP A 65 11.78 13.11 -8.04
N TRP A 66 11.44 14.23 -7.36
CA TRP A 66 10.07 14.75 -7.31
C TRP A 66 9.63 15.26 -8.68
N ASN A 67 10.49 15.93 -9.43
CA ASN A 67 10.17 16.37 -10.79
C ASN A 67 9.83 15.20 -11.72
N ASN A 68 10.50 14.06 -11.55
CA ASN A 68 10.19 12.83 -12.29
C ASN A 68 8.86 12.22 -11.82
N ASP A 69 8.60 12.21 -10.51
CA ASP A 69 7.36 11.71 -9.92
C ASP A 69 6.14 12.52 -10.37
N ARG A 70 6.25 13.86 -10.32
CA ARG A 70 5.23 14.83 -10.72
C ARG A 70 4.72 14.55 -12.14
N ASN A 71 5.62 14.31 -13.08
CA ASN A 71 5.27 14.03 -14.48
C ASN A 71 4.67 12.62 -14.66
N GLY A 72 5.07 11.66 -13.80
CA GLY A 72 4.55 10.30 -13.81
C GLY A 72 3.28 10.08 -12.99
N ASN A 73 2.85 11.06 -12.19
CA ASN A 73 1.77 10.96 -11.19
C ASN A 73 1.94 9.77 -10.23
N ARG A 74 3.18 9.40 -9.89
CA ARG A 74 3.44 8.19 -9.09
C ARG A 74 2.97 8.38 -7.65
N THR A 75 3.43 9.42 -6.95
CA THR A 75 3.06 9.67 -5.55
C THR A 75 1.54 9.85 -5.39
N PRO A 76 0.84 10.69 -6.19
CA PRO A 76 -0.61 10.77 -6.12
C PRO A 76 -1.32 9.43 -6.33
N LYS A 77 -0.85 8.60 -7.26
CA LYS A 77 -1.45 7.30 -7.54
C LYS A 77 -1.28 6.33 -6.38
N VAL A 78 -0.11 6.31 -5.74
CA VAL A 78 0.13 5.49 -4.56
C VAL A 78 -0.79 5.89 -3.42
N MET A 79 -0.87 7.19 -3.12
CA MET A 79 -1.73 7.69 -2.04
C MET A 79 -3.21 7.44 -2.31
N TRP A 80 -3.64 7.61 -3.56
CA TRP A 80 -5.00 7.30 -3.96
C TRP A 80 -5.32 5.82 -3.82
N ASN A 81 -4.42 4.93 -4.25
CA ASN A 81 -4.61 3.50 -4.10
C ASN A 81 -4.67 3.10 -2.63
N LEU A 82 -3.77 3.62 -1.78
CA LEU A 82 -3.75 3.36 -0.34
C LEU A 82 -5.09 3.74 0.31
N LEU A 83 -5.59 4.94 0.01
CA LEU A 83 -6.84 5.46 0.56
C LEU A 83 -8.10 4.83 -0.07
N ASN A 84 -7.94 4.03 -1.14
CA ASN A 84 -9.03 3.31 -1.79
C ASN A 84 -9.13 1.83 -1.46
N ILE A 85 -8.24 1.32 -0.61
CA ILE A 85 -8.39 -0.01 -0.04
C ILE A 85 -9.70 -0.07 0.74
N ARG A 86 -10.48 -1.14 0.51
CA ARG A 86 -11.77 -1.36 1.16
C ARG A 86 -11.73 -2.59 2.04
N SER A 87 -12.64 -2.66 3.02
CA SER A 87 -12.90 -3.87 3.79
C SER A 87 -12.93 -5.12 2.89
N GLU A 88 -12.35 -6.21 3.38
CA GLU A 88 -12.16 -7.49 2.68
C GLU A 88 -11.17 -7.46 1.52
N ASP A 89 -10.46 -6.36 1.24
CA ASP A 89 -9.35 -6.38 0.29
C ASP A 89 -8.13 -7.12 0.86
N LEU A 90 -7.37 -7.75 -0.03
CA LEU A 90 -6.13 -8.45 0.29
C LEU A 90 -4.91 -7.64 -0.12
N ILE A 91 -3.95 -7.51 0.78
CA ILE A 91 -2.69 -6.80 0.53
C ILE A 91 -1.55 -7.80 0.57
N VAL A 92 -0.78 -7.87 -0.52
CA VAL A 92 0.41 -8.71 -0.65
C VAL A 92 1.65 -7.82 -0.58
N ALA A 93 2.43 -7.99 0.48
CA ALA A 93 3.66 -7.24 0.70
C ALA A 93 4.82 -7.81 -0.14
N ILE A 94 5.58 -6.92 -0.77
CA ILE A 94 6.82 -7.27 -1.47
C ILE A 94 7.98 -6.40 -0.98
N GLU A 95 9.15 -7.01 -0.81
CA GLU A 95 10.44 -6.32 -0.58
C GLU A 95 11.35 -6.60 -1.77
N GLY A 96 11.67 -5.56 -2.55
CA GLY A 96 12.30 -5.75 -3.86
C GLY A 96 11.41 -6.59 -4.78
N THR A 97 11.86 -7.79 -5.14
CA THR A 97 11.09 -8.76 -5.96
C THR A 97 10.63 -9.99 -5.18
N LYS A 98 10.71 -9.95 -3.84
CA LYS A 98 10.33 -11.08 -2.99
C LYS A 98 8.98 -10.81 -2.36
N VAL A 99 8.04 -11.75 -2.52
CA VAL A 99 6.78 -11.78 -1.76
C VAL A 99 7.10 -12.13 -0.31
N LYS A 100 6.53 -11.36 0.62
CA LYS A 100 6.84 -11.46 2.05
C LYS A 100 5.66 -11.93 2.88
N GLY A 101 4.49 -11.36 2.62
CA GLY A 101 3.31 -11.64 3.43
C GLY A 101 2.03 -11.18 2.79
N ILE A 102 0.94 -11.59 3.39
CA ILE A 102 -0.42 -11.19 3.03
C ILE A 102 -1.19 -10.79 4.29
N CYS A 103 -2.08 -9.81 4.15
CA CYS A 103 -3.12 -9.55 5.14
C CYS A 103 -4.45 -9.25 4.44
N GLU A 104 -5.54 -9.48 5.16
CA GLU A 104 -6.89 -9.01 4.84
C GLU A 104 -7.19 -7.77 5.68
N ILE A 105 -7.83 -6.78 5.08
CA ILE A 105 -8.23 -5.56 5.80
C ILE A 105 -9.66 -5.68 6.30
N GLU A 106 -9.91 -5.29 7.55
CA GLU A 106 -11.24 -5.41 8.17
C GLU A 106 -12.14 -4.21 7.92
N GLN A 107 -11.56 -3.01 7.78
CA GLN A 107 -12.27 -1.73 7.64
C GLN A 107 -11.70 -0.94 6.47
N ASP A 108 -12.47 0.02 5.96
CA ASP A 108 -12.01 0.85 4.85
C ASP A 108 -10.78 1.68 5.26
N ALA A 109 -9.86 1.89 4.32
CA ALA A 109 -8.61 2.59 4.61
C ALA A 109 -8.81 3.98 5.22
N ILE A 110 -9.83 4.72 4.75
CA ILE A 110 -10.14 6.07 5.25
C ILE A 110 -10.61 6.07 6.71
N GLU A 111 -11.23 4.98 7.17
CA GLU A 111 -11.78 4.84 8.53
C GLU A 111 -10.68 4.54 9.55
N THR A 112 -9.60 3.91 9.09
CA THR A 112 -8.47 3.45 9.90
C THR A 112 -7.19 4.25 9.65
N TYR A 113 -7.27 5.32 8.85
CA TYR A 113 -6.09 6.09 8.47
C TYR A 113 -5.48 6.82 9.68
N ILE A 114 -4.17 6.67 9.83
CA ILE A 114 -3.37 7.38 10.82
C ILE A 114 -2.11 7.90 10.13
N TYR A 115 -1.78 9.17 10.35
CA TYR A 115 -0.50 9.74 9.96
C TYR A 115 0.52 9.54 11.08
N GLN A 116 1.64 8.87 10.78
CA GLN A 116 2.68 8.53 11.75
C GLN A 116 4.03 9.18 11.37
N PRO A 117 4.25 10.47 11.67
CA PRO A 117 5.39 11.26 11.15
C PRO A 117 6.78 10.76 11.56
N LYS A 118 6.86 9.85 12.54
CA LYS A 118 8.13 9.28 13.03
C LYS A 118 8.69 8.16 12.13
N TYR A 119 7.95 7.74 11.10
CA TYR A 119 8.36 6.72 10.14
C TYR A 119 8.40 7.31 8.74
N GLU A 120 9.32 6.87 7.89
CA GLU A 120 9.29 7.23 6.46
C GLU A 120 7.98 6.80 5.80
N TYR A 121 7.52 5.59 6.16
CA TYR A 121 6.21 5.08 5.77
C TYR A 121 5.16 5.59 6.75
N ALA A 122 4.90 6.90 6.68
CA ALA A 122 4.05 7.63 7.61
C ALA A 122 2.55 7.54 7.29
N GLN A 123 2.20 7.24 6.03
CA GLN A 123 0.81 7.16 5.58
C GLN A 123 0.30 5.76 5.90
N THR A 124 -0.45 5.58 6.99
CA THR A 124 -0.82 4.25 7.50
C THR A 124 -2.32 4.03 7.53
N VAL A 125 -2.75 2.79 7.25
CA VAL A 125 -4.15 2.35 7.28
C VAL A 125 -4.25 0.92 7.83
N GLY A 126 -5.47 0.49 8.16
CA GLY A 126 -5.80 -0.89 8.51
C GLY A 126 -5.42 -1.32 9.93
N PHE A 127 -5.00 -0.42 10.82
CA PHE A 127 -4.63 -0.84 12.17
C PHE A 127 -5.83 -1.43 12.96
N PRO A 128 -5.66 -2.59 13.62
CA PRO A 128 -4.57 -3.54 13.49
C PRO A 128 -4.83 -4.56 12.36
N VAL A 129 -3.91 -4.71 11.41
CA VAL A 129 -3.92 -5.85 10.47
C VAL A 129 -3.09 -7.01 11.01
N GLU A 130 -3.52 -8.23 10.71
CA GLU A 130 -2.73 -9.43 10.92
C GLU A 130 -1.97 -9.81 9.64
N TRP A 131 -0.65 -9.65 9.68
CA TRP A 131 0.22 -10.07 8.59
C TRP A 131 0.63 -11.54 8.75
N ILE A 132 0.32 -12.33 7.73
CA ILE A 132 0.73 -13.72 7.62
C ILE A 132 1.91 -13.81 6.67
N ASP A 133 3.01 -14.43 7.12
CA ASP A 133 4.18 -14.66 6.26
C ASP A 133 3.80 -15.55 5.09
N TRP A 134 4.07 -15.07 3.88
CA TRP A 134 3.82 -15.81 2.67
C TRP A 134 4.87 -16.90 2.54
N SER A 135 4.40 -18.13 2.37
CA SER A 135 5.27 -19.29 2.21
C SER A 135 4.52 -20.38 1.45
N GLU A 136 5.25 -21.16 0.67
CA GLU A 136 4.66 -22.17 -0.22
C GLU A 136 3.99 -23.30 0.56
N ASP A 137 4.47 -23.63 1.76
CA ASP A 137 3.81 -24.59 2.66
C ASP A 137 2.43 -24.11 3.14
N LYS A 138 2.25 -22.81 3.36
CA LYS A 138 0.96 -22.25 3.80
C LYS A 138 -0.01 -22.04 2.65
N PHE A 139 0.48 -21.54 1.51
CA PHE A 139 -0.38 -21.07 0.41
C PHE A 139 -0.30 -21.93 -0.86
N SER A 140 0.56 -22.96 -0.89
CA SER A 140 0.79 -23.87 -2.03
C SER A 140 1.27 -23.21 -3.33
N PHE A 141 1.50 -21.90 -3.33
CA PHE A 141 2.13 -21.15 -4.41
C PHE A 141 2.71 -19.84 -3.87
N ILE A 142 3.55 -19.17 -4.67
CA ILE A 142 4.04 -17.81 -4.41
C ILE A 142 3.70 -16.94 -5.62
N PRO A 143 2.93 -15.84 -5.45
CA PRO A 143 2.64 -14.90 -6.52
C PRO A 143 3.92 -14.36 -7.17
N THR A 144 3.88 -14.19 -8.48
CA THR A 144 4.99 -13.66 -9.26
C THR A 144 5.05 -12.13 -9.09
N ALA A 145 5.98 -11.66 -8.26
CA ALA A 145 6.21 -10.23 -8.10
C ALA A 145 6.63 -9.59 -9.44
N PRO A 146 6.14 -8.39 -9.79
CA PRO A 146 6.51 -7.73 -11.04
C PRO A 146 8.02 -7.48 -11.17
N ALA A 147 8.59 -7.74 -12.36
CA ALA A 147 10.04 -7.65 -12.60
C ALA A 147 10.62 -6.25 -12.38
N GLN A 148 9.82 -5.19 -12.57
CA GLN A 148 10.21 -3.80 -12.31
C GLN A 148 9.86 -3.35 -10.88
N SER A 149 9.54 -4.28 -9.99
CA SER A 149 8.87 -4.03 -8.70
C SER A 149 7.50 -3.33 -8.88
N VAL A 150 6.81 -3.14 -7.77
CA VAL A 150 5.61 -2.30 -7.69
C VAL A 150 6.01 -0.94 -7.12
N LEU A 151 5.44 0.12 -7.66
CA LEU A 151 5.66 1.46 -7.13
C LEU A 151 4.66 1.70 -6.00
N GLY A 152 5.12 1.53 -4.76
CA GLY A 152 4.31 1.72 -3.56
C GLY A 152 3.14 0.74 -3.50
N ILE A 153 1.92 1.20 -3.70
CA ILE A 153 0.73 0.33 -3.72
C ILE A 153 0.02 0.35 -5.08
N ALA A 154 -0.27 -0.83 -5.63
CA ALA A 154 -0.92 -0.99 -6.93
C ALA A 154 -1.81 -2.23 -6.98
N GLY A 155 -2.76 -2.28 -7.92
CA GLY A 155 -3.59 -3.46 -8.12
C GLY A 155 -2.76 -4.68 -8.55
N LEU A 156 -3.02 -5.82 -7.92
CA LEU A 156 -2.50 -7.13 -8.34
C LEU A 156 -3.52 -7.75 -9.30
N ILE A 157 -3.19 -7.77 -10.61
CA ILE A 157 -4.13 -8.19 -11.67
C ILE A 157 -3.82 -9.61 -12.17
N GLY A 158 -2.55 -9.93 -12.41
CA GLY A 158 -2.14 -11.16 -13.12
C GLY A 158 -2.45 -12.46 -12.40
N GLU A 159 -2.56 -12.44 -11.07
CA GLU A 159 -2.78 -13.62 -10.21
C GLU A 159 -3.83 -13.35 -9.12
N HIS A 160 -4.77 -12.44 -9.41
CA HIS A 160 -5.80 -12.02 -8.44
C HIS A 160 -6.58 -13.21 -7.88
N ASN A 161 -7.09 -14.07 -8.76
CA ASN A 161 -7.95 -15.18 -8.38
C ASN A 161 -7.20 -16.23 -7.56
N GLU A 162 -5.94 -16.48 -7.90
CA GLU A 162 -5.05 -17.42 -7.22
C GLU A 162 -4.75 -16.95 -5.79
N VAL A 163 -4.44 -15.66 -5.62
CA VAL A 163 -4.22 -15.04 -4.30
C VAL A 163 -5.48 -15.15 -3.44
N VAL A 164 -6.64 -14.79 -4.00
CA VAL A 164 -7.93 -14.88 -3.29
C VAL A 164 -8.23 -16.33 -2.89
N THR A 165 -8.03 -17.28 -3.81
CA THR A 165 -8.29 -18.70 -3.57
C THR A 165 -7.41 -19.25 -2.46
N ALA A 166 -6.11 -18.97 -2.48
CA ALA A 166 -5.21 -19.46 -1.45
C ALA A 166 -5.48 -18.81 -0.08
N TRP A 167 -5.86 -17.53 -0.04
CA TRP A 167 -6.27 -16.88 1.20
C TRP A 167 -7.50 -17.55 1.81
N GLN A 168 -8.53 -17.82 1.00
CA GLN A 168 -9.75 -18.51 1.46
C GLN A 168 -9.46 -19.93 1.96
N GLN A 169 -8.57 -20.67 1.28
CA GLN A 169 -8.13 -22.00 1.72
C GLN A 169 -7.30 -21.95 3.00
N TYR A 170 -6.48 -20.91 3.19
CA TYR A 170 -5.75 -20.71 4.44
C TYR A 170 -6.72 -20.48 5.60
N LYS A 171 -7.70 -19.58 5.43
CA LYS A 171 -8.72 -19.29 6.44
C LYS A 171 -9.56 -20.50 6.81
N SER A 172 -9.92 -21.36 5.85
CA SER A 172 -10.73 -22.55 6.13
C SER A 172 -9.97 -23.66 6.88
N LYS A 173 -8.64 -23.68 6.82
CA LYS A 173 -7.78 -24.61 7.57
C LYS A 173 -7.43 -24.10 8.97
N ALA A 174 -7.50 -22.78 9.18
CA ALA A 174 -7.17 -22.13 10.44
C ALA A 174 -8.35 -22.09 11.43
N LEU A 175 -9.57 -22.33 10.94
CA LEU A 175 -10.82 -22.49 11.72
C LEU A 175 -11.07 -23.97 12.05
#